data_AF-A0A950STJ6-F1
#
_entry.id   AF-A0A950STJ6-F1
#
_cell.length_a   1.000
_cell.length_b   1.000
_cell.length_c   1.000
_cell.angle_alpha   90.00
_cell.angle_beta   90.00
_cell.angle_gamma   90.00
#
_symmetry.space_group_name_H-M   'P 1'
#
loop_
_entity.id
_entity.type
_entity.pdbx_description
1 polymer ?
#
loop_
_entity_poly.entity_id
_entity_poly.type
_entity_poly.pdbx_seq_one_letter_code
_entity_poly.pdbx_strand_id
1 'polypeptide(L)'
;MSNWKKLALIAIGYVLSVVVGFAAAAMNEVFMPDDVAQGSPGMVAFGDMILFVFVTGFFSLVPTWFLLKLLVTTAPRTLLTAELLIAAMGPVSWLAVTIMALTAPPGGPSLQNMPQAAAQLFGLFLAFGAIPRMVLGPVFMVIEGVTFLLLRGGVARALLAGAMLMDVVPVGLYALHFARTVHY
;
A
#
# COMPACT_ATOMS: atom_id res chain seq x y z
N MET A 1 2.91 -31.18 -9.15
CA MET A 1 3.54 -30.58 -7.95
C MET A 1 2.46 -30.21 -6.95
N SER A 2 2.58 -30.61 -5.68
CA SER A 2 1.55 -30.34 -4.65
C SER A 2 1.45 -28.85 -4.31
N ASN A 3 0.28 -28.41 -3.82
CA ASN A 3 0.04 -27.01 -3.46
C ASN A 3 1.02 -26.52 -2.37
N TRP A 4 1.38 -27.37 -1.41
CA TRP A 4 2.39 -27.04 -0.41
C TRP A 4 3.77 -26.70 -0.98
N LYS A 5 4.22 -27.45 -2.00
CA LYS A 5 5.50 -27.15 -2.65
C LYS A 5 5.43 -25.85 -3.45
N LYS A 6 4.29 -25.53 -4.07
CA LYS A 6 4.08 -24.23 -4.75
C LYS A 6 4.12 -23.08 -3.76
N LEU A 7 3.43 -23.20 -2.63
CA LEU A 7 3.44 -22.20 -1.56
C LEU A 7 4.85 -21.98 -0.99
N ALA A 8 5.61 -23.05 -0.76
CA ALA A 8 6.99 -22.95 -0.30
C ALA A 8 7.89 -22.17 -1.29
N LEU A 9 7.76 -22.43 -2.60
CA LEU A 9 8.49 -21.66 -3.62
C LEU A 9 8.08 -20.19 -3.66
N ILE A 10 6.79 -19.90 -3.54
CA ILE A 10 6.28 -18.52 -3.47
C ILE A 10 6.85 -17.81 -2.24
N ALA A 11 6.86 -18.47 -1.08
CA ALA A 11 7.41 -17.93 0.15
C ALA A 11 8.91 -17.62 0.02
N ILE A 12 9.69 -18.52 -0.60
CA ILE A 12 11.10 -18.27 -0.92
C ILE A 12 11.23 -17.03 -1.81
N GLY A 13 10.36 -16.87 -2.82
CA GLY A 13 10.32 -15.69 -3.66
C GLY A 13 10.15 -14.39 -2.87
N TYR A 14 9.22 -14.35 -1.91
CA TYR A 14 9.04 -13.19 -1.03
C TYR A 14 10.25 -12.91 -0.15
N VAL A 15 10.86 -13.96 0.43
CA VAL A 15 12.09 -13.81 1.22
C VAL A 15 13.22 -13.21 0.37
N LEU A 16 13.37 -13.68 -0.87
CA LEU A 16 14.35 -13.12 -1.80
C LEU A 16 14.05 -11.65 -2.14
N SER A 17 12.78 -11.28 -2.34
CA SER A 17 12.41 -9.88 -2.57
C SER A 17 12.83 -8.97 -1.41
N VAL A 18 12.65 -9.42 -0.17
CA VAL A 18 13.06 -8.69 1.03
C VAL A 18 14.57 -8.55 1.12
N VAL A 19 15.31 -9.64 0.84
CA VAL A 19 16.79 -9.62 0.81
C VAL A 19 17.30 -8.61 -0.23
N VAL A 20 16.68 -8.56 -1.41
CA VAL A 20 17.04 -7.59 -2.45
C VAL A 20 16.74 -6.15 -2.01
N GLY A 21 15.64 -5.93 -1.29
CA GLY A 21 15.33 -4.62 -0.69
C GLY A 21 16.41 -4.16 0.29
N PHE A 22 16.85 -5.04 1.20
CA PHE A 22 17.96 -4.74 2.12
C PHE A 22 19.26 -4.47 1.37
N ALA A 23 19.57 -5.26 0.34
CA ALA A 23 20.75 -5.06 -0.48
C ALA A 23 20.72 -3.69 -1.19
N ALA A 24 19.55 -3.24 -1.68
CA ALA A 24 19.42 -1.93 -2.31
C ALA A 24 19.65 -0.77 -1.33
N ALA A 25 19.11 -0.85 -0.11
CA ALA A 25 19.37 0.14 0.93
C ALA A 25 20.86 0.17 1.33
N ALA A 26 21.48 -0.99 1.53
CA ALA A 26 22.92 -1.08 1.83
C ALA A 26 23.79 -0.52 0.70
N MET A 27 23.42 -0.78 -0.56
CA MET A 27 24.12 -0.19 -1.71
C MET A 27 23.94 1.33 -1.74
N ASN A 28 22.75 1.85 -1.43
CA ASN A 28 22.51 3.29 -1.38
C ASN A 28 23.43 3.96 -0.34
N GLU A 29 23.58 3.36 0.84
CA GLU A 29 24.50 3.85 1.88
C GLU A 29 25.96 3.87 1.41
N VAL A 30 26.43 2.82 0.73
CA VAL A 30 27.80 2.73 0.19
C VAL A 30 28.09 3.80 -0.87
N PHE A 31 27.09 4.20 -1.65
CA PHE A 31 27.23 5.21 -2.70
C PHE A 31 26.79 6.61 -2.27
N MET A 32 26.39 6.81 -1.02
CA MET A 32 25.90 8.10 -0.53
C MET A 32 27.07 9.06 -0.26
N PRO A 33 27.04 10.29 -0.81
CA PRO A 33 28.01 11.32 -0.48
C PRO A 33 27.94 11.78 0.99
N ASP A 34 29.09 12.06 1.60
CA ASP A 34 29.20 12.42 3.03
C ASP A 34 28.43 13.71 3.39
N ASP A 35 28.32 14.65 2.45
CA ASP A 35 27.56 15.90 2.60
C ASP A 35 26.04 15.66 2.65
N VAL A 36 25.54 14.65 1.95
CA VAL A 36 24.13 14.23 1.98
C VAL A 36 23.81 13.46 3.26
N ALA A 37 24.73 12.59 3.69
CA ALA A 37 24.58 11.77 4.90
C ALA A 37 24.48 12.60 6.18
N GLN A 38 25.20 13.73 6.25
CA GLN A 38 25.24 14.60 7.44
C GLN A 38 24.17 15.70 7.46
N GLY A 39 23.49 15.98 6.35
CA GLY A 39 22.54 17.08 6.25
C GLY A 39 21.24 16.86 7.05
N SER A 40 20.72 15.62 7.06
CA SER A 40 19.54 15.24 7.84
C SER A 40 19.43 13.72 7.97
N PRO A 41 19.88 13.13 9.10
CA PRO A 41 19.83 11.68 9.32
C PRO A 41 18.41 11.10 9.22
N GLY A 42 17.39 11.88 9.62
CA GLY A 42 15.99 11.48 9.53
C GLY A 42 15.47 11.40 8.08
N MET A 43 15.92 12.30 7.20
CA MET A 43 15.54 12.24 5.77
C MET A 43 16.22 11.08 5.05
N VAL A 44 17.48 10.79 5.37
CA VAL A 44 18.22 9.65 4.79
C VAL A 44 17.54 8.34 5.16
N ALA A 45 17.26 8.12 6.44
CA ALA A 45 16.57 6.91 6.91
C ALA A 45 15.16 6.74 6.29
N PHE A 46 14.43 7.84 6.10
CA PHE A 46 13.15 7.81 5.40
C PHE A 46 13.30 7.47 3.90
N GLY A 47 14.33 8.01 3.25
CA GLY A 47 14.69 7.68 1.87
C GLY A 47 15.03 6.19 1.70
N ASP A 48 15.84 5.64 2.60
CA ASP A 48 16.19 4.21 2.60
C ASP A 48 14.97 3.32 2.85
N MET A 49 14.06 3.75 3.74
CA MET A 49 12.79 3.05 3.94
C MET A 49 11.95 3.04 2.65
N ILE A 50 11.84 4.17 1.94
CA ILE A 50 11.13 4.23 0.65
C ILE A 50 11.81 3.31 -0.37
N LEU A 51 13.13 3.37 -0.49
CA LEU A 51 13.90 2.53 -1.42
C LEU A 51 13.69 1.05 -1.13
N PHE A 52 13.78 0.65 0.14
CA PHE A 52 13.52 -0.71 0.60
C PHE A 52 12.11 -1.17 0.22
N VAL A 53 11.08 -0.38 0.53
CA VAL A 53 9.68 -0.70 0.23
C VAL A 53 9.47 -0.82 -1.28
N PHE A 54 10.04 0.08 -2.07
CA PHE A 54 9.87 0.11 -3.52
C PHE A 54 10.55 -1.09 -4.19
N VAL A 55 11.81 -1.37 -3.85
CA VAL A 55 12.56 -2.50 -4.41
C VAL A 55 11.93 -3.82 -3.98
N THR A 56 11.65 -4.00 -2.69
CA THR A 56 10.97 -5.20 -2.19
C THR A 56 9.63 -5.39 -2.88
N GLY A 57 8.83 -4.32 -2.98
CA GLY A 57 7.53 -4.32 -3.64
C GLY A 57 7.63 -4.75 -5.10
N PHE A 58 8.55 -4.16 -5.86
CA PHE A 58 8.75 -4.48 -7.28
C PHE A 58 9.16 -5.94 -7.49
N PHE A 59 10.14 -6.44 -6.75
CA PHE A 59 10.57 -7.84 -6.87
C PHE A 59 9.50 -8.82 -6.37
N SER A 60 8.63 -8.39 -5.45
CA SER A 60 7.51 -9.21 -4.97
C SER A 60 6.38 -9.39 -5.98
N LEU A 61 6.36 -8.64 -7.10
CA LEU A 61 5.35 -8.81 -8.15
C LEU A 61 5.37 -10.22 -8.74
N VAL A 62 6.55 -10.82 -8.90
CA VAL A 62 6.71 -12.17 -9.44
C VAL A 62 6.09 -13.23 -8.51
N PRO A 63 6.48 -13.36 -7.22
CA PRO A 63 5.82 -14.31 -6.32
C PRO A 63 4.33 -14.01 -6.14
N THR A 64 3.93 -12.73 -6.16
CA THR A 64 2.52 -12.33 -6.08
C THR A 64 1.71 -12.84 -7.29
N TRP A 65 2.24 -12.73 -8.51
CA TRP A 65 1.58 -13.31 -9.69
C TRP A 65 1.32 -14.81 -9.55
N PHE A 66 2.31 -15.56 -9.08
CA PHE A 66 2.16 -17.01 -8.87
C PHE A 66 1.19 -17.33 -7.73
N LEU A 67 1.18 -16.52 -6.67
CA LEU A 67 0.23 -16.63 -5.57
C LEU A 67 -1.21 -16.40 -6.07
N LEU A 68 -1.45 -15.34 -6.84
CA LEU A 68 -2.77 -15.03 -7.39
C LEU A 68 -3.27 -16.14 -8.31
N LYS A 69 -2.42 -16.67 -9.20
CA LYS A 69 -2.75 -17.84 -10.02
C LYS A 69 -3.18 -19.04 -9.17
N LEU A 70 -2.45 -19.31 -8.09
CA LEU A 70 -2.80 -20.40 -7.18
C LEU A 70 -4.14 -20.11 -6.48
N LEU A 71 -4.33 -18.92 -5.91
CA LEU A 71 -5.53 -18.55 -5.18
C LEU A 71 -6.79 -18.53 -6.06
N VAL A 72 -6.71 -18.04 -7.30
CA VAL A 72 -7.84 -18.07 -8.24
C VAL A 72 -8.31 -19.50 -8.52
N THR A 73 -7.39 -20.46 -8.58
CA THR A 73 -7.74 -21.87 -8.84
C THR A 73 -8.17 -22.63 -7.59
N THR A 74 -7.69 -22.23 -6.41
CA THR A 74 -7.88 -23.01 -5.18
C THR A 74 -8.96 -22.43 -4.27
N ALA A 75 -9.05 -21.10 -4.17
CA ALA A 75 -9.92 -20.38 -3.25
C ALA A 75 -10.40 -19.02 -3.81
N PRO A 76 -11.08 -18.98 -4.97
CA PRO A 76 -11.44 -17.73 -5.64
C PRO A 76 -12.38 -16.83 -4.83
N ARG A 77 -13.27 -17.41 -4.02
CA ARG A 77 -14.18 -16.64 -3.15
C ARG A 77 -13.42 -15.93 -2.04
N THR A 78 -12.49 -16.62 -1.39
CA THR A 78 -11.66 -16.05 -0.33
C THR A 78 -10.77 -14.93 -0.86
N LEU A 79 -10.17 -15.13 -2.04
CA LEU A 79 -9.40 -14.08 -2.72
C LEU A 79 -10.26 -12.84 -2.98
N LEU A 80 -11.43 -13.02 -3.59
CA LEU A 80 -12.34 -11.91 -3.90
C LEU A 80 -12.81 -11.17 -2.64
N THR A 81 -13.16 -11.89 -1.57
CA THR A 81 -13.54 -11.27 -0.30
C THR A 81 -12.37 -10.49 0.32
N ALA A 82 -11.15 -11.04 0.28
CA ALA A 82 -9.98 -10.35 0.79
C ALA A 82 -9.69 -9.06 0.01
N GLU A 83 -9.72 -9.11 -1.32
CA GLU A 83 -9.55 -7.94 -2.19
C GLU A 83 -10.61 -6.88 -1.92
N LEU A 84 -11.89 -7.27 -1.79
CA LEU A 84 -12.97 -6.33 -1.45
C LEU A 84 -12.81 -5.70 -0.06
N LEU A 85 -12.36 -6.45 0.93
CA LEU A 85 -12.09 -5.90 2.28
C LEU A 85 -10.94 -4.89 2.25
N ILE A 86 -9.89 -5.18 1.50
CA ILE A 86 -8.74 -4.27 1.32
C ILE A 86 -9.15 -3.03 0.53
N ALA A 87 -9.97 -3.17 -0.50
CA ALA A 87 -10.52 -2.05 -1.27
C ALA A 87 -11.43 -1.16 -0.41
N ALA A 88 -12.26 -1.75 0.44
CA ALA A 88 -13.12 -1.03 1.37
C ALA A 88 -12.33 -0.15 2.36
N MET A 89 -11.06 -0.49 2.66
CA MET A 89 -10.19 0.37 3.46
C MET A 89 -9.91 1.72 2.79
N GLY A 90 -9.94 1.83 1.46
CA GLY A 90 -9.71 3.09 0.73
C GLY A 90 -10.73 4.16 1.09
N PRO A 91 -12.03 3.93 0.85
CA PRO A 91 -13.11 4.84 1.25
C PRO A 91 -13.12 5.14 2.75
N VAL A 92 -12.86 4.15 3.62
CA VAL A 92 -12.79 4.36 5.07
C VAL A 92 -11.62 5.29 5.43
N SER A 93 -10.46 5.11 4.80
CA SER A 93 -9.29 5.97 4.98
C SER A 93 -9.57 7.40 4.51
N TRP A 94 -10.23 7.56 3.37
CA TRP A 94 -10.63 8.87 2.85
C TRP A 94 -11.64 9.58 3.76
N LEU A 95 -12.65 8.87 4.27
CA LEU A 95 -13.62 9.42 5.22
C LEU A 95 -12.94 9.87 6.51
N ALA A 96 -12.00 9.08 7.04
CA ALA A 96 -11.25 9.44 8.23
C ALA A 96 -10.46 10.75 8.05
N VAL A 97 -9.79 10.91 6.91
CA VAL A 97 -9.05 12.14 6.58
C VAL A 97 -9.99 13.32 6.37
N THR A 98 -11.14 13.12 5.72
CA THR A 98 -12.13 14.18 5.48
C THR A 98 -12.73 14.68 6.81
N ILE A 99 -13.05 13.77 7.73
CA ILE A 99 -13.51 14.12 9.07
C ILE A 99 -12.46 14.94 9.82
N MET A 100 -11.17 14.60 9.71
CA MET A 100 -10.09 15.42 10.28
C MET A 100 -10.07 16.83 9.69
N ALA A 101 -10.12 16.94 8.36
CA ALA A 101 -10.08 18.24 7.70
C ALA A 101 -11.27 19.14 8.11
N LEU A 102 -12.44 18.56 8.37
CA LEU A 102 -13.63 19.28 8.81
C LEU A 102 -13.61 19.65 10.31
N THR A 103 -12.91 18.88 11.13
CA THR A 103 -12.86 19.07 12.60
C THR A 103 -11.62 19.83 13.08
N ALA A 104 -10.62 20.03 12.22
CA ALA A 104 -9.39 20.74 12.55
C ALA A 104 -9.61 22.27 12.57
N PRO A 105 -9.21 22.99 13.65
CA PRO A 105 -9.20 24.44 13.64
C PRO A 105 -8.09 25.01 12.74
N PRO A 106 -8.15 26.31 12.38
CA PRO A 106 -7.14 26.95 11.54
C PRO A 106 -5.78 26.94 12.27
N GLY A 107 -4.80 26.18 11.75
CA GLY A 107 -3.42 26.17 12.28
C GLY A 107 -2.79 24.81 12.59
N GLY A 108 -3.51 23.68 12.45
CA GLY A 108 -2.93 22.34 12.58
C GLY A 108 -3.88 21.34 13.23
N PRO A 109 -3.54 20.03 13.25
CA PRO A 109 -4.45 18.99 13.71
C PRO A 109 -4.57 19.02 15.24
N SER A 110 -5.46 19.84 15.79
CA SER A 110 -5.87 19.70 17.18
C SER A 110 -7.10 18.79 17.26
N LEU A 111 -6.88 17.53 17.67
CA LEU A 111 -7.92 16.61 18.13
C LEU A 111 -8.45 17.02 19.53
N GLN A 112 -8.55 18.33 19.79
CA GLN A 112 -8.75 18.90 21.13
C GLN A 112 -10.14 18.56 21.71
N ASN A 113 -11.12 18.27 20.85
CA ASN A 113 -12.50 17.96 21.23
C ASN A 113 -12.86 16.47 21.12
N MET A 114 -11.91 15.59 20.78
CA MET A 114 -12.15 14.14 20.79
C MET A 114 -11.67 13.52 22.10
N PRO A 115 -12.41 12.55 22.67
CA PRO A 115 -11.91 11.75 23.78
C PRO A 115 -10.51 11.20 23.44
N GLN A 116 -9.56 11.28 24.36
CA GLN A 116 -8.16 10.91 24.12
C GLN A 116 -8.00 9.50 23.54
N ALA A 117 -8.86 8.56 23.95
CA ALA A 117 -8.93 7.20 23.41
C ALA A 117 -9.34 7.16 21.92
N ALA A 118 -10.28 8.02 21.51
CA ALA A 118 -10.69 8.13 20.11
C ALA A 118 -9.59 8.74 19.25
N ALA A 119 -8.89 9.76 19.75
CA ALA A 119 -7.74 10.38 19.09
C ALA A 119 -6.59 9.37 18.87
N GLN A 120 -6.31 8.52 19.87
CA GLN A 120 -5.28 7.48 19.77
C GLN A 120 -5.66 6.37 18.79
N LEU A 121 -6.90 5.86 18.84
CA LEU A 121 -7.38 4.86 17.89
C LEU A 121 -7.39 5.39 16.46
N PHE A 122 -7.74 6.67 16.26
CA PHE A 122 -7.66 7.33 14.96
C PHE A 122 -6.22 7.53 14.48
N GLY A 123 -5.30 7.94 15.37
CA GLY A 123 -3.87 8.04 15.04
C GLY A 123 -3.29 6.69 14.63
N LEU A 124 -3.68 5.61 15.33
CA LEU A 124 -3.33 4.24 14.99
C LEU A 124 -3.90 3.86 13.60
N PHE A 125 -5.16 4.18 13.33
CA PHE A 125 -5.78 3.92 12.04
C PHE A 125 -5.10 4.68 10.89
N LEU A 126 -4.65 5.92 11.11
CA LEU A 126 -3.89 6.66 10.11
C LEU A 126 -2.51 6.04 9.88
N ALA A 127 -1.79 5.70 10.96
CA ALA A 127 -0.45 5.14 10.89
C ALA A 127 -0.42 3.75 10.25
N PHE A 128 -1.42 2.90 10.52
CA PHE A 128 -1.43 1.50 10.08
C PHE A 128 -2.42 1.20 8.96
N GLY A 129 -3.40 2.07 8.72
CA GLY A 129 -4.39 1.96 7.65
C GLY A 129 -4.12 2.94 6.53
N ALA A 130 -4.35 4.23 6.78
CA ALA A 130 -4.39 5.24 5.73
C ALA A 130 -3.02 5.49 5.07
N ILE A 131 -1.93 5.62 5.84
CA ILE A 131 -0.59 5.89 5.30
C ILE A 131 -0.07 4.68 4.50
N PRO A 132 -0.08 3.44 5.04
CA PRO A 132 0.29 2.28 4.24
C PRO A 132 -0.59 2.14 2.99
N ARG A 133 -1.88 2.48 3.05
CA ARG A 133 -2.76 2.43 1.90
C ARG A 133 -2.41 3.45 0.81
N MET A 134 -1.94 4.64 1.18
CA MET A 134 -1.45 5.61 0.19
C MET A 134 -0.21 5.12 -0.54
N VAL A 135 0.69 4.43 0.17
CA VAL A 135 1.94 3.90 -0.40
C VAL A 135 1.69 2.62 -1.20
N LEU A 136 0.88 1.71 -0.67
CA LEU A 136 0.59 0.40 -1.26
C LEU A 136 -0.61 0.42 -2.22
N GLY A 137 -1.34 1.53 -2.30
CA GLY A 137 -2.53 1.68 -3.14
C GLY A 137 -2.33 1.27 -4.59
N PRO A 138 -1.29 1.78 -5.28
CA PRO A 138 -0.97 1.35 -6.64
C PRO A 138 -0.67 -0.15 -6.74
N VAL A 139 -0.05 -0.76 -5.72
CA VAL A 139 0.25 -2.20 -5.69
C VAL A 139 -1.03 -3.02 -5.59
N PHE A 140 -1.98 -2.62 -4.74
CA PHE A 140 -3.28 -3.26 -4.65
C PHE A 140 -4.09 -3.12 -5.94
N MET A 141 -4.02 -1.97 -6.61
CA MET A 141 -4.66 -1.78 -7.91
C MET A 141 -4.08 -2.74 -8.97
N VAL A 142 -2.78 -3.00 -8.95
CA VAL A 142 -2.14 -4.02 -9.82
C VAL A 142 -2.63 -5.42 -9.46
N ILE A 143 -2.72 -5.75 -8.17
CA ILE A 143 -3.24 -7.05 -7.69
C ILE A 143 -4.68 -7.26 -8.18
N GLU A 144 -5.57 -6.30 -7.95
CA GLU A 144 -6.97 -6.35 -8.38
C GLU A 144 -7.08 -6.49 -9.91
N GLY A 145 -6.27 -5.73 -10.66
CA GLY A 145 -6.25 -5.79 -12.12
C GLY A 145 -5.78 -7.13 -12.66
N VAL A 146 -4.75 -7.70 -12.04
CA VAL A 146 -4.28 -9.06 -12.35
C VAL A 146 -5.37 -10.08 -12.03
N THR A 147 -6.00 -10.00 -10.85
CA THR A 147 -7.06 -10.92 -10.46
C THR A 147 -8.29 -10.80 -11.36
N PHE A 148 -8.63 -9.59 -11.81
CA PHE A 148 -9.68 -9.32 -12.79
C PHE A 148 -9.43 -10.05 -14.12
N LEU A 149 -8.18 -10.02 -14.60
CA LEU A 149 -7.78 -10.73 -15.83
C LEU A 149 -7.81 -12.25 -15.65
N LEU A 150 -7.43 -12.75 -14.47
CA LEU A 150 -7.37 -14.18 -14.18
C LEU A 150 -8.76 -14.81 -13.93
N LEU A 151 -9.70 -14.08 -13.33
CA LEU A 151 -11.07 -14.56 -13.11
C LEU A 151 -11.92 -14.43 -14.38
N ARG A 152 -12.72 -15.48 -14.67
CA ARG A 152 -13.60 -15.52 -15.86
C ARG A 152 -15.07 -15.19 -15.57
N GLY A 153 -15.46 -15.05 -14.30
CA GLY A 153 -16.85 -14.79 -13.91
C GLY A 153 -17.24 -13.31 -14.00
N GLY A 154 -18.36 -13.01 -14.66
CA GLY A 154 -18.83 -11.62 -14.86
C GLY A 154 -19.12 -10.88 -13.55
N VAL A 155 -19.74 -11.54 -12.56
CA VAL A 155 -20.02 -10.93 -11.24
C VAL A 155 -18.73 -10.63 -10.47
N ALA A 156 -17.77 -11.54 -10.48
CA ALA A 156 -16.48 -11.33 -9.81
C ALA A 156 -15.70 -10.17 -10.46
N ARG A 157 -15.72 -10.07 -11.78
CA ARG A 157 -15.14 -8.94 -12.51
C ARG A 157 -15.82 -7.61 -12.18
N ALA A 158 -17.15 -7.58 -12.06
CA ALA A 158 -17.87 -6.38 -11.67
C ALA A 158 -17.51 -5.93 -10.25
N LEU A 159 -17.39 -6.87 -9.31
CA LEU A 159 -16.96 -6.60 -7.94
C LEU A 159 -15.52 -6.05 -7.90
N LEU A 160 -14.62 -6.62 -8.69
CA LEU A 160 -13.24 -6.13 -8.80
C LEU A 160 -13.14 -4.77 -9.47
N ALA A 161 -13.95 -4.51 -10.50
CA ALA A 161 -14.03 -3.16 -11.08
C ALA A 161 -14.51 -2.14 -10.03
N GLY A 162 -15.47 -2.53 -9.17
CA GLY A 162 -15.88 -1.73 -8.02
C GLY A 162 -14.75 -1.50 -7.02
N ALA A 163 -13.99 -2.54 -6.68
CA ALA A 163 -12.82 -2.46 -5.82
C ALA A 163 -11.76 -1.48 -6.37
N MET A 164 -11.43 -1.63 -7.66
CA MET A 164 -10.48 -0.75 -8.34
C MET A 164 -10.94 0.72 -8.33
N LEU A 165 -12.24 0.99 -8.46
CA LEU A 165 -12.77 2.35 -8.33
C LEU A 165 -12.61 2.92 -6.92
N MET A 166 -12.78 2.08 -5.88
CA MET A 166 -12.57 2.47 -4.48
C MET A 166 -11.12 2.86 -4.20
N ASP A 167 -10.17 2.37 -5.00
CA ASP A 167 -8.75 2.68 -4.92
C ASP A 167 -8.33 3.86 -5.80
N VAL A 168 -8.85 3.92 -7.03
CA VAL A 168 -8.51 4.97 -8.01
C VAL A 168 -8.97 6.35 -7.56
N VAL A 169 -10.17 6.47 -6.98
CA VAL A 169 -10.73 7.78 -6.61
C VAL A 169 -9.89 8.46 -5.53
N PRO A 170 -9.56 7.81 -4.39
CA PRO A 170 -8.68 8.42 -3.39
C PRO A 170 -7.29 8.75 -3.94
N VAL A 171 -6.66 7.83 -4.68
CA VAL A 171 -5.32 8.05 -5.25
C VAL A 171 -5.32 9.22 -6.23
N GLY A 172 -6.34 9.31 -7.09
CA GLY A 172 -6.50 10.42 -8.04
C GLY A 172 -6.70 11.76 -7.35
N LEU A 173 -7.49 11.81 -6.27
CA LEU A 173 -7.69 13.02 -5.48
C LEU A 173 -6.40 13.46 -4.78
N TYR A 174 -5.62 12.53 -4.22
CA TYR A 174 -4.31 12.82 -3.64
C TYR A 174 -3.32 13.34 -4.68
N ALA A 175 -3.23 12.70 -5.84
CA ALA A 175 -2.36 13.12 -6.94
C ALA A 175 -2.73 14.53 -7.45
N LEU A 176 -4.03 14.81 -7.62
CA LEU A 176 -4.53 16.14 -7.98
C LEU A 176 -4.19 17.20 -6.93
N HIS A 177 -4.26 16.85 -5.64
CA HIS A 177 -3.91 17.78 -4.57
C HIS A 177 -2.42 18.13 -4.60
N PHE A 178 -1.56 17.12 -4.75
CA PHE A 178 -0.11 17.30 -4.88
C PHE A 178 0.26 18.12 -6.12
N ALA A 179 -0.38 17.85 -7.27
CA ALA A 179 -0.11 18.60 -8.50
C ALA A 179 -0.45 20.09 -8.36
N ARG A 180 -1.49 20.44 -7.58
CA ARG A 180 -1.85 21.84 -7.32
C ARG A 180 -0.89 22.54 -6.35
N THR A 181 -0.30 21.82 -5.40
CA THR A 181 0.63 22.40 -4.41
C THR A 181 2.03 22.66 -4.97
N VAL A 182 2.42 21.99 -6.06
CA VAL A 182 3.73 22.20 -6.73
C VAL A 182 3.77 23.49 -7.56
N HIS A 183 2.61 24.13 -7.79
CA HIS A 183 2.49 25.38 -8.55
C HIS A 183 2.45 26.65 -7.68
N TYR A 184 2.74 26.54 -6.38
CA TYR A 184 2.93 27.66 -5.44
C TYR A 184 4.34 27.64 -4.86
#